data_AF-A0A969JVP5-F1
#
_entry.id   AF-A0A969JVP5-F1
#
_cell.length_a   1.000
_cell.length_b   1.000
_cell.length_c   1.000
_cell.angle_alpha   90.00
_cell.angle_beta   90.00
_cell.angle_gamma   90.00
#
_symmetry.space_group_name_H-M   'P 1'
#
loop_
_entity.id
_entity.type
_entity.pdbx_description
1 polymer ?
#
loop_
_entity_poly.entity_id
_entity_poly.type
_entity_poly.pdbx_seq_one_letter_code
_entity_poly.pdbx_strand_id
1 'polypeptide(L)'
;PQQFPTINVFPWLAFHRVGSRLTLMYPVILGLFAVHANLPKPSTIGIQRYQRPLAIGLLTLLAIAEFGTAYGWKNKFYQPYQFQPEFWSYIQTVKAQPGEAVLDFPFCVAGGNGLTNGMCPFYKWTVGNFTFRRFHDKKVVGQYFGRLHPDQVAEIAAAGWPQMFSADRPNDIMQARKQPQCFDDRQWKFFEAFYYLNDFAGINLYPDLLLPDCVQQFYRRFGPPISRAPIPWLGNRQGMVEFIPKPPAQRERVDRYKGRRLRLDRFN
;
A
#
# COMPACT_ATOMS: atom_id res chain seq x y z
N PRO A 1 -16.17 3.36 -16.57
CA PRO A 1 -15.47 2.06 -16.48
C PRO A 1 -16.23 0.95 -15.73
N GLN A 2 -16.87 1.23 -14.57
CA GLN A 2 -17.62 0.20 -13.83
C GLN A 2 -19.02 -0.08 -14.42
N GLN A 3 -19.69 0.94 -14.97
CA GLN A 3 -21.01 0.79 -15.61
C GLN A 3 -20.94 0.69 -17.15
N PHE A 4 -19.81 1.08 -17.74
CA PHE A 4 -19.57 1.03 -19.17
C PHE A 4 -18.19 0.42 -19.40
N PRO A 5 -18.06 -0.64 -20.22
CA PRO A 5 -16.83 -1.42 -20.36
C PRO A 5 -15.83 -0.69 -21.27
N THR A 6 -15.42 0.51 -20.86
CA THR A 6 -14.54 1.38 -21.62
C THR A 6 -13.22 0.70 -22.01
N ILE A 7 -12.74 -0.26 -21.19
CA ILE A 7 -11.52 -1.04 -21.47
C ILE A 7 -11.64 -1.93 -22.72
N ASN A 8 -12.86 -2.39 -23.04
CA ASN A 8 -13.12 -3.23 -24.22
C ASN A 8 -13.43 -2.39 -25.46
N VAL A 9 -13.89 -1.15 -25.27
CA VAL A 9 -14.23 -0.23 -26.37
C VAL A 9 -12.98 0.47 -26.91
N PHE A 10 -12.04 0.79 -26.03
CA PHE A 10 -10.85 1.56 -26.38
C PHE A 10 -9.59 0.72 -26.17
N PRO A 11 -8.96 0.19 -27.24
CA PRO A 11 -7.88 -0.79 -27.13
C PRO A 11 -6.64 -0.27 -26.39
N TRP A 12 -6.41 1.05 -26.36
CA TRP A 12 -5.33 1.65 -25.57
C TRP A 12 -5.55 1.54 -24.06
N LEU A 13 -6.78 1.35 -23.58
CA LEU A 13 -7.06 1.11 -22.17
C LEU A 13 -6.67 -0.31 -21.72
N ALA A 14 -6.43 -1.24 -22.64
CA ALA A 14 -5.89 -2.57 -22.31
C ALA A 14 -4.51 -2.49 -21.62
N PHE A 15 -3.76 -1.42 -21.90
CA PHE A 15 -2.46 -1.15 -21.26
C PHE A 15 -2.59 -0.47 -19.89
N HIS A 16 -3.79 -0.04 -19.49
CA HIS A 16 -4.04 0.65 -18.24
C HIS A 16 -4.81 -0.23 -17.25
N ARG A 17 -4.07 -0.65 -16.21
CA ARG A 17 -4.58 -1.48 -15.12
C ARG A 17 -5.77 -0.89 -14.34
N VAL A 18 -5.90 0.43 -14.32
CA VAL A 18 -6.99 1.12 -13.61
C VAL A 18 -7.57 2.16 -14.56
N GLY A 19 -8.76 1.89 -15.09
CA GLY A 19 -9.42 2.76 -16.08
C GLY A 19 -9.74 4.17 -15.59
N SER A 20 -9.62 4.46 -14.29
CA SER A 20 -9.74 5.82 -13.74
C SER A 20 -8.46 6.65 -13.81
N ARG A 21 -7.33 6.06 -14.24
CA ARG A 21 -6.01 6.73 -14.28
C ARG A 21 -5.61 7.26 -15.66
N LEU A 22 -6.49 7.10 -16.65
CA LEU A 22 -6.35 7.73 -17.95
C LEU A 22 -7.61 8.53 -18.25
N THR A 23 -7.45 9.75 -18.71
CA THR A 23 -8.58 10.44 -19.33
C THR A 23 -8.86 9.70 -20.64
N LEU A 24 -10.12 9.33 -20.88
CA LEU A 24 -10.55 8.69 -22.13
C LEU A 24 -10.20 9.56 -23.35
N MET A 25 -9.97 10.85 -23.12
CA MET A 25 -9.84 11.89 -24.12
C MET A 25 -8.42 12.03 -24.67
N TYR A 26 -7.35 11.88 -23.87
CA TYR A 26 -6.00 12.17 -24.37
C TYR A 26 -5.54 11.28 -25.54
N PRO A 27 -5.71 9.95 -25.52
CA PRO A 27 -5.34 9.10 -26.66
C PRO A 27 -6.18 9.38 -27.91
N VAL A 28 -7.45 9.74 -27.75
CA VAL A 28 -8.35 10.12 -28.86
C VAL A 28 -7.90 11.46 -29.45
N ILE A 29 -7.64 12.46 -28.61
CA ILE A 29 -7.15 13.78 -29.04
C ILE A 29 -5.81 13.64 -29.77
N LEU A 30 -4.85 12.91 -29.20
CA LEU A 30 -3.54 12.68 -29.81
C LEU A 30 -3.63 11.84 -31.08
N GLY A 31 -4.51 10.83 -31.12
CA GLY A 31 -4.79 10.05 -32.32
C GLY A 31 -5.39 10.90 -33.43
N LEU A 32 -6.35 11.77 -33.12
CA LEU A 32 -6.93 12.71 -34.07
C LEU A 32 -5.89 13.72 -34.57
N PHE A 33 -5.03 14.24 -33.68
CA PHE A 33 -3.91 15.10 -34.08
C PHE A 33 -2.92 14.37 -34.99
N ALA A 34 -2.55 13.12 -34.67
CA ALA A 34 -1.63 12.32 -35.48
C ALA A 34 -2.19 12.00 -36.87
N VAL A 35 -3.50 11.68 -36.97
CA VAL A 35 -4.18 11.46 -38.24
C VAL A 35 -4.31 12.77 -39.04
N HIS A 36 -4.58 13.90 -38.40
CA HIS A 36 -4.65 15.20 -39.07
C HIS A 36 -3.28 15.78 -39.45
N ALA A 37 -2.20 15.40 -38.76
CA ALA A 37 -0.84 15.84 -39.07
C ALA A 37 -0.35 15.33 -40.44
N ASN A 38 -0.94 14.23 -40.95
CA ASN A 38 -0.63 13.63 -42.24
C ASN A 38 -1.69 13.86 -43.32
N LEU A 39 -2.61 14.82 -43.15
CA LEU A 39 -3.56 15.12 -44.23
C LEU A 39 -2.80 15.65 -45.46
N PRO A 40 -2.97 15.05 -46.65
CA PRO A 40 -2.32 15.49 -47.86
C PRO A 40 -2.64 16.96 -48.16
N LYS A 41 -1.66 17.67 -48.74
CA LYS A 41 -1.78 19.07 -49.12
C LYS A 41 -3.08 19.30 -49.93
N PRO A 42 -3.75 20.44 -49.75
CA PRO A 42 -5.08 20.68 -50.28
C PRO A 42 -5.01 20.85 -51.80
N SER A 43 -5.09 19.76 -52.56
CA SER A 43 -5.12 19.81 -54.03
C SER A 43 -6.45 19.42 -54.64
N THR A 44 -7.41 18.91 -53.86
CA THR A 44 -8.66 18.44 -54.47
C THR A 44 -9.82 18.47 -53.47
N ILE A 45 -10.85 19.27 -53.80
CA ILE A 45 -12.19 19.35 -53.18
C ILE A 45 -12.30 20.34 -52.00
N GLY A 46 -12.99 21.47 -52.24
CA GLY A 46 -13.14 22.64 -51.36
C GLY A 46 -13.79 22.42 -49.97
N ILE A 47 -14.14 21.19 -49.63
CA ILE A 47 -14.68 20.80 -48.32
C ILE A 47 -13.55 20.70 -47.26
N GLN A 48 -12.32 20.35 -47.66
CA GLN A 48 -11.20 20.17 -46.72
C GLN A 48 -10.66 21.47 -46.10
N ARG A 49 -10.88 22.63 -46.75
CA ARG A 49 -10.38 23.94 -46.26
C ARG A 49 -11.01 24.36 -44.93
N TYR A 50 -12.26 23.95 -44.69
CA TYR A 50 -13.01 24.29 -43.46
C TYR A 50 -12.96 23.18 -42.40
N GLN A 51 -12.63 21.94 -42.78
CA GLN A 51 -12.56 20.82 -41.84
C GLN A 51 -11.40 20.94 -40.84
N ARG A 52 -10.23 21.42 -41.27
CA ARG A 52 -9.05 21.59 -40.40
C ARG A 52 -9.27 22.62 -39.27
N PRO A 53 -9.72 23.87 -39.53
CA PRO A 53 -9.99 24.80 -38.44
C PRO A 53 -11.15 24.34 -37.54
N LEU A 54 -12.16 23.65 -38.10
CA LEU A 54 -13.25 23.05 -37.31
C LEU A 54 -12.73 21.96 -36.37
N ALA A 55 -11.89 21.05 -36.86
CA ALA A 55 -11.28 19.99 -36.05
C ALA A 55 -10.37 20.56 -34.95
N ILE A 56 -9.55 21.56 -35.27
CA ILE A 56 -8.72 22.26 -34.28
C ILE A 56 -9.60 22.95 -33.23
N GLY A 57 -10.67 23.62 -33.66
CA GLY A 57 -11.64 24.26 -32.76
C GLY A 57 -12.29 23.25 -31.81
N LEU A 58 -12.74 22.11 -32.33
CA LEU A 58 -13.34 21.04 -31.53
C LEU A 58 -12.34 20.45 -30.52
N LEU A 59 -11.12 20.16 -30.95
CA LEU A 59 -10.06 19.63 -30.06
C LEU A 59 -9.67 20.64 -28.98
N THR A 60 -9.65 21.93 -29.33
CA THR A 60 -9.39 23.02 -28.38
C THR A 60 -10.51 23.12 -27.35
N LEU A 61 -11.78 23.04 -27.77
CA LEU A 61 -12.92 23.03 -26.87
C LEU A 61 -12.90 21.81 -25.93
N LEU A 62 -12.56 20.62 -26.46
CA LEU A 62 -12.40 19.41 -25.66
C LEU A 62 -11.25 19.55 -24.64
N ALA A 63 -10.12 20.13 -25.04
CA ALA A 63 -9.00 20.38 -24.14
C ALA A 63 -9.37 21.39 -23.03
N ILE A 64 -10.12 22.45 -23.35
CA ILE A 64 -10.62 23.42 -22.37
C ILE A 64 -11.63 22.76 -21.42
N ALA A 65 -12.55 21.94 -21.94
CA ALA A 65 -13.52 21.22 -21.12
C ALA A 65 -12.83 20.23 -20.18
N GLU A 66 -11.86 19.46 -20.67
CA GLU A 66 -11.04 18.55 -19.85
C GLU A 66 -10.23 19.33 -18.81
N PHE A 67 -9.58 20.44 -19.17
CA PHE A 67 -8.83 21.24 -18.22
C PHE A 67 -9.75 21.85 -17.15
N GLY A 68 -10.88 22.43 -17.57
CA GLY A 68 -11.86 23.02 -16.67
C GLY A 68 -12.48 22.00 -15.72
N THR A 69 -12.79 20.79 -16.19
CA THR A 69 -13.30 19.71 -15.34
C THR A 69 -12.19 19.11 -14.47
N ALA A 70 -11.05 18.75 -15.04
CA ALA A 70 -9.94 18.12 -14.33
C ALA A 70 -9.34 19.02 -13.23
N TYR A 71 -9.28 20.34 -13.41
CA TYR A 71 -8.77 21.26 -12.39
C TYR A 71 -9.89 21.89 -11.56
N GLY A 72 -10.99 22.31 -12.20
CA GLY A 72 -12.12 22.92 -11.50
C GLY A 72 -12.85 21.95 -10.58
N TRP A 73 -13.15 20.73 -11.04
CA TRP A 73 -13.81 19.72 -10.20
C TRP A 73 -12.84 19.10 -9.22
N LYS A 74 -11.59 18.83 -9.61
CA LYS A 74 -10.60 18.33 -8.66
C LYS A 74 -10.40 19.32 -7.52
N ASN A 75 -10.17 20.60 -7.77
CA ASN A 75 -9.95 21.55 -6.68
C ASN A 75 -11.18 21.75 -5.79
N LYS A 76 -12.40 21.57 -6.33
CA LYS A 76 -13.65 21.70 -5.56
C LYS A 76 -13.99 20.44 -4.74
N PHE A 77 -13.79 19.26 -5.31
CA PHE A 77 -14.25 17.98 -4.72
C PHE A 77 -13.12 17.12 -4.14
N TYR A 78 -11.87 17.33 -4.56
CA TYR A 78 -10.71 16.66 -4.00
C TYR A 78 -10.15 17.50 -2.85
N GLN A 79 -10.59 17.18 -1.64
CA GLN A 79 -9.95 17.62 -0.41
C GLN A 79 -8.91 16.55 -0.03
N PRO A 80 -7.61 16.75 -0.32
CA PRO A 80 -6.60 15.78 0.09
C PRO A 80 -6.67 15.63 1.61
N TYR A 81 -6.65 14.39 2.07
CA TYR A 81 -6.64 14.13 3.51
C TYR A 81 -5.41 14.77 4.14
N GLN A 82 -5.62 15.58 5.16
CA GLN A 82 -4.57 16.17 5.97
C GLN A 82 -4.40 15.36 7.25
N PHE A 83 -3.16 14.92 7.51
CA PHE A 83 -2.84 14.24 8.76
C PHE A 83 -2.98 15.18 9.94
N GLN A 84 -3.52 14.66 11.04
CA GLN A 84 -3.60 15.40 12.30
C GLN A 84 -2.19 15.61 12.91
N PRO A 85 -1.96 16.64 13.74
CA PRO A 85 -0.66 16.89 14.36
C PRO A 85 -0.06 15.71 15.12
N GLU A 86 -0.91 14.88 15.73
CA GLU A 86 -0.55 13.66 16.47
C GLU A 86 0.17 12.66 15.58
N PHE A 87 -0.23 12.56 14.31
CA PHE A 87 0.46 11.71 13.33
C PHE A 87 1.90 12.17 13.10
N TRP A 88 2.13 13.48 12.97
CA TRP A 88 3.48 13.99 12.76
C TRP A 88 4.37 13.80 13.99
N SER A 89 3.83 14.02 15.19
CA SER A 89 4.53 13.71 16.45
C SER A 89 4.90 12.23 16.53
N TYR A 90 3.97 11.35 16.16
CA TYR A 90 4.21 9.91 16.06
C TYR A 90 5.33 9.58 15.07
N ILE A 91 5.27 10.10 13.83
CA ILE A 91 6.29 9.86 12.81
C ILE A 91 7.68 10.32 13.27
N GLN A 92 7.78 11.50 13.90
CA GLN A 92 9.07 11.99 14.41
C GLN A 92 9.61 11.10 15.51
N THR A 93 8.74 10.58 16.39
CA THR A 93 9.12 9.63 17.43
C THR A 93 9.69 8.34 16.82
N VAL A 94 9.00 7.78 15.81
CA VAL A 94 9.47 6.58 15.09
C VAL A 94 10.80 6.86 14.40
N LYS A 95 10.91 7.98 13.69
CA LYS A 95 12.11 8.39 12.95
C LYS A 95 13.34 8.53 13.86
N ALA A 96 13.17 9.13 15.04
CA ALA A 96 14.22 9.37 16.02
C ALA A 96 14.76 8.08 16.66
N GLN A 97 13.98 6.99 16.68
CA GLN A 97 14.48 5.74 17.26
C GLN A 97 15.63 5.15 16.43
N PRO A 98 16.68 4.61 17.08
CA PRO A 98 17.76 3.96 16.34
C PRO A 98 17.27 2.70 15.63
N GLY A 99 17.89 2.30 14.53
CA GLY A 99 17.57 1.08 13.77
C GLY A 99 17.11 1.35 12.34
N GLU A 100 17.38 0.39 11.46
CA GLU A 100 17.19 0.49 10.01
C GLU A 100 15.73 0.31 9.55
N ALA A 101 14.97 -0.52 10.26
CA ALA A 101 13.62 -0.91 9.86
C ALA A 101 12.58 -0.70 10.97
N VAL A 102 11.30 -0.69 10.62
CA VAL A 102 10.18 -0.78 11.57
C VAL A 102 9.36 -2.01 11.23
N LEU A 103 8.97 -2.76 12.26
CA LEU A 103 8.12 -3.93 12.09
C LEU A 103 6.66 -3.51 12.25
N ASP A 104 5.95 -3.36 11.13
CA ASP A 104 4.50 -3.23 11.15
C ASP A 104 3.87 -4.57 11.55
N PHE A 105 2.96 -4.57 12.53
CA PHE A 105 2.28 -5.79 12.93
C PHE A 105 0.79 -5.57 13.24
N PRO A 106 -0.14 -6.26 12.54
CA PRO A 106 0.10 -7.08 11.35
C PRO A 106 0.66 -6.29 10.15
N PHE A 107 1.60 -6.87 9.40
CA PHE A 107 2.00 -6.35 8.08
C PHE A 107 1.22 -7.01 6.95
N CYS A 108 1.32 -6.42 5.76
CA CYS A 108 0.74 -6.95 4.53
C CYS A 108 1.78 -7.06 3.41
N VAL A 109 1.87 -8.22 2.79
CA VAL A 109 2.53 -8.42 1.49
C VAL A 109 1.49 -8.88 0.48
N ALA A 110 1.28 -8.07 -0.56
CA ALA A 110 0.29 -8.36 -1.58
C ALA A 110 0.74 -7.87 -2.95
N GLY A 111 0.45 -8.66 -3.99
CA GLY A 111 0.52 -8.23 -5.38
C GLY A 111 -0.87 -7.91 -5.90
N GLY A 112 -1.00 -6.87 -6.73
CA GLY A 112 -2.30 -6.60 -7.34
C GLY A 112 -2.74 -7.64 -8.40
N ASN A 113 -1.96 -8.71 -8.60
CA ASN A 113 -2.35 -9.94 -9.30
C ASN A 113 -3.10 -10.92 -8.38
N GLY A 114 -3.44 -10.51 -7.14
CA GLY A 114 -4.19 -11.32 -6.17
C GLY A 114 -3.31 -12.24 -5.31
N LEU A 115 -1.99 -12.29 -5.55
CA LEU A 115 -1.08 -13.10 -4.74
C LEU A 115 -0.77 -12.40 -3.40
N THR A 116 -1.04 -13.10 -2.30
CA THR A 116 -0.70 -12.64 -0.93
C THR A 116 0.16 -13.66 -0.17
N ASN A 117 0.17 -14.92 -0.60
CA ASN A 117 0.85 -16.04 0.07
C ASN A 117 0.54 -16.11 1.58
N GLY A 118 -0.68 -15.76 1.99
CA GLY A 118 -1.11 -15.76 3.40
C GLY A 118 -0.53 -14.63 4.25
N MET A 119 0.25 -13.71 3.68
CA MET A 119 0.94 -12.63 4.41
C MET A 119 0.21 -11.28 4.31
N CYS A 120 -1.08 -11.28 3.96
CA CYS A 120 -1.92 -10.09 3.99
C CYS A 120 -3.37 -10.44 4.38
N PRO A 121 -3.59 -10.95 5.60
CA PRO A 121 -4.91 -11.40 6.06
C PRO A 121 -5.93 -10.25 6.15
N PHE A 122 -5.47 -9.03 6.45
CA PHE A 122 -6.30 -7.85 6.68
C PHE A 122 -6.10 -6.81 5.57
N TYR A 123 -6.18 -7.23 4.31
CA TYR A 123 -5.79 -6.43 3.14
C TYR A 123 -6.36 -5.01 3.18
N LYS A 124 -7.68 -4.89 3.42
CA LYS A 124 -8.38 -3.60 3.48
C LYS A 124 -7.72 -2.61 4.46
N TRP A 125 -7.19 -3.11 5.56
CA TRP A 125 -6.73 -2.31 6.70
C TRP A 125 -5.21 -2.19 6.80
N THR A 126 -4.45 -3.01 6.07
CA THR A 126 -2.99 -3.12 6.25
C THR A 126 -2.19 -2.93 4.97
N VAL A 127 -2.83 -2.98 3.79
CA VAL A 127 -2.14 -2.81 2.50
C VAL A 127 -1.45 -1.45 2.37
N GLY A 128 -1.93 -0.44 3.11
CA GLY A 128 -1.37 0.91 3.11
C GLY A 128 -0.21 1.13 4.07
N ASN A 129 0.01 0.24 5.06
CA ASN A 129 0.94 0.49 6.19
C ASN A 129 2.35 0.83 5.71
N PHE A 130 2.85 0.07 4.72
CA PHE A 130 4.20 0.23 4.17
C PHE A 130 4.47 1.63 3.62
N THR A 131 3.43 2.39 3.29
CA THR A 131 3.56 3.72 2.71
C THR A 131 4.20 4.72 3.66
N PHE A 132 4.07 4.52 4.99
CA PHE A 132 4.60 5.44 5.99
C PHE A 132 6.11 5.47 6.10
N ARG A 133 6.79 4.49 5.48
CA ARG A 133 8.24 4.53 5.29
C ARG A 133 8.74 5.83 4.65
N ARG A 134 7.88 6.50 3.86
CA ARG A 134 8.19 7.79 3.23
C ARG A 134 8.29 8.97 4.21
N PHE A 135 7.78 8.81 5.42
CA PHE A 135 7.71 9.87 6.43
C PHE A 135 8.72 9.65 7.55
N HIS A 136 8.93 8.40 7.96
CA HIS A 136 9.89 8.05 9.01
C HIS A 136 11.25 7.54 8.48
N ASP A 137 11.42 7.41 7.15
CA ASP A 137 12.66 7.04 6.47
C ASP A 137 13.29 5.69 6.89
N LYS A 138 12.47 4.76 7.39
CA LYS A 138 12.91 3.41 7.79
C LYS A 138 12.33 2.35 6.88
N LYS A 139 13.07 1.25 6.69
CA LYS A 139 12.58 0.10 5.92
C LYS A 139 11.40 -0.57 6.65
N VAL A 140 10.59 -1.31 5.91
CA VAL A 140 9.42 -2.03 6.43
C VAL A 140 9.37 -3.40 5.76
N VAL A 141 8.73 -4.37 6.43
CA VAL A 141 8.57 -5.74 5.91
C VAL A 141 7.45 -5.82 4.88
N GLY A 142 6.32 -5.18 5.16
CA GLY A 142 5.15 -5.17 4.29
C GLY A 142 5.41 -4.39 2.99
N GLN A 143 4.75 -4.82 1.91
CA GLN A 143 4.86 -4.17 0.60
C GLN A 143 3.67 -4.53 -0.31
N TYR A 144 3.13 -3.52 -0.99
CA TYR A 144 2.24 -3.74 -2.13
C TYR A 144 3.04 -3.72 -3.44
N PHE A 145 2.95 -4.80 -4.21
CA PHE A 145 3.58 -4.93 -5.52
C PHE A 145 2.56 -4.74 -6.64
N GLY A 146 3.01 -4.11 -7.73
CA GLY A 146 2.23 -4.08 -8.97
C GLY A 146 1.88 -5.50 -9.39
N ARG A 147 2.88 -6.35 -9.57
CA ARG A 147 2.72 -7.79 -9.79
C ARG A 147 3.71 -8.47 -8.87
N LEU A 148 3.21 -9.29 -7.94
CA LEU A 148 4.08 -10.06 -7.05
C LEU A 148 4.46 -11.35 -7.75
N HIS A 149 5.76 -11.64 -7.84
CA HIS A 149 6.28 -12.94 -8.25
C HIS A 149 6.52 -13.80 -6.99
N PRO A 150 6.18 -15.10 -6.98
CA PRO A 150 6.38 -15.97 -5.83
C PRO A 150 7.81 -15.92 -5.26
N ASP A 151 8.82 -15.88 -6.12
CA ASP A 151 10.24 -15.82 -5.71
C ASP A 151 10.59 -14.58 -4.90
N GLN A 152 9.89 -13.46 -5.08
CA GLN A 152 10.14 -12.23 -4.32
C GLN A 152 9.77 -12.38 -2.84
N VAL A 153 8.94 -13.37 -2.51
CA VAL A 153 8.45 -13.64 -1.15
C VAL A 153 8.72 -15.06 -0.69
N ALA A 154 9.41 -15.86 -1.49
CA ALA A 154 9.69 -17.27 -1.17
C ALA A 154 10.43 -17.41 0.16
N GLU A 155 11.44 -16.58 0.40
CA GLU A 155 12.23 -16.63 1.65
C GLU A 155 11.41 -16.27 2.90
N ILE A 156 10.59 -15.23 2.82
CA ILE A 156 9.74 -14.81 3.94
C ILE A 156 8.59 -15.82 4.17
N ALA A 157 8.06 -16.41 3.10
CA ALA A 157 7.08 -17.48 3.20
C ALA A 157 7.68 -18.74 3.83
N ALA A 158 8.87 -19.15 3.39
CA ALA A 158 9.62 -20.29 3.92
C ALA A 158 10.05 -20.08 5.38
N ALA A 159 10.24 -18.84 5.82
CA ALA A 159 10.46 -18.52 7.23
C ALA A 159 9.28 -18.86 8.14
N GLY A 160 8.08 -19.06 7.57
CA GLY A 160 6.87 -19.44 8.31
C GLY A 160 5.92 -18.28 8.60
N TRP A 161 6.17 -17.09 8.05
CA TRP A 161 5.28 -15.93 8.23
C TRP A 161 3.81 -16.16 7.86
N PRO A 162 3.44 -16.93 6.83
CA PRO A 162 2.03 -17.24 6.56
C PRO A 162 1.32 -17.92 7.74
N GLN A 163 2.05 -18.69 8.55
CA GLN A 163 1.51 -19.37 9.73
C GLN A 163 1.39 -18.44 10.95
N MET A 164 2.00 -17.26 10.90
CA MET A 164 1.89 -16.24 11.96
C MET A 164 0.56 -15.48 11.88
N PHE A 165 -0.12 -15.54 10.73
CA PHE A 165 -1.35 -14.81 10.49
C PHE A 165 -2.56 -15.72 10.55
N SER A 166 -3.58 -15.29 11.27
CA SER A 166 -4.91 -15.89 11.22
C SER A 166 -5.94 -14.77 11.13
N ALA A 167 -6.86 -14.86 10.17
CA ALA A 167 -7.97 -13.93 10.04
C ALA A 167 -9.26 -14.59 10.55
N ASP A 168 -10.12 -13.80 11.17
CA ASP A 168 -11.50 -14.18 11.48
C ASP A 168 -12.31 -14.57 10.23
N ARG A 169 -11.91 -14.06 9.05
CA ARG A 169 -12.48 -14.40 7.75
C ARG A 169 -11.38 -14.79 6.75
N PRO A 170 -10.85 -16.02 6.81
CA PRO A 170 -9.69 -16.42 6.00
C PRO A 170 -9.98 -16.42 4.49
N ASN A 171 -11.23 -16.65 4.09
CA ASN A 171 -11.66 -16.68 2.68
C ASN A 171 -12.04 -15.29 2.13
N ASP A 172 -12.07 -14.25 2.96
CA ASP A 172 -12.41 -12.89 2.54
C ASP A 172 -11.54 -11.85 3.26
N ILE A 173 -10.33 -11.65 2.72
CA ILE A 173 -9.34 -10.69 3.23
C ILE A 173 -9.79 -9.23 3.15
N MET A 174 -10.86 -8.92 2.38
CA MET A 174 -11.44 -7.58 2.30
C MET A 174 -12.40 -7.31 3.46
N GLN A 175 -13.00 -8.37 4.01
CA GLN A 175 -13.91 -8.30 5.14
C GLN A 175 -13.31 -8.76 6.46
N ALA A 176 -12.12 -9.37 6.46
CA ALA A 176 -11.38 -9.73 7.65
C ALA A 176 -11.14 -8.50 8.54
N ARG A 177 -11.36 -8.66 9.84
CA ARG A 177 -11.39 -7.55 10.80
C ARG A 177 -10.44 -7.74 11.97
N LYS A 178 -10.20 -8.99 12.36
CA LYS A 178 -9.37 -9.31 13.53
C LYS A 178 -8.65 -10.64 13.38
N GLN A 179 -7.54 -10.72 14.09
CA GLN A 179 -6.84 -11.97 14.35
C GLN A 179 -7.49 -12.67 15.55
N PRO A 180 -8.11 -13.85 15.36
CA PRO A 180 -8.94 -14.49 16.38
C PRO A 180 -8.12 -15.18 17.47
N GLN A 181 -6.81 -15.38 17.27
CA GLN A 181 -5.95 -16.05 18.24
C GLN A 181 -4.60 -15.33 18.37
N CYS A 182 -4.07 -15.34 19.59
CA CYS A 182 -2.70 -14.90 19.83
C CYS A 182 -1.70 -15.89 19.23
N PHE A 183 -0.43 -15.50 19.26
CA PHE A 183 0.63 -16.45 19.00
C PHE A 183 0.69 -17.51 20.11
N ASP A 184 0.94 -18.74 19.71
CA ASP A 184 1.39 -19.79 20.61
C ASP A 184 2.87 -19.56 21.01
N ASP A 185 3.39 -20.39 21.92
CA ASP A 185 4.75 -20.26 22.42
C ASP A 185 5.81 -20.37 21.31
N ARG A 186 5.56 -21.22 20.30
CA ARG A 186 6.46 -21.41 19.16
C ARG A 186 6.53 -20.14 18.32
N GLN A 187 5.37 -19.60 17.97
CA GLN A 187 5.21 -18.36 17.22
C GLN A 187 5.81 -17.18 17.98
N TRP A 188 5.64 -17.10 19.30
CA TRP A 188 6.28 -16.07 20.11
C TRP A 188 7.80 -16.13 20.08
N LYS A 189 8.39 -17.33 20.28
CA LYS A 189 9.84 -17.50 20.21
C LYS A 189 10.38 -17.11 18.83
N PHE A 190 9.69 -17.50 17.76
CA PHE A 190 10.05 -17.10 16.40
C PHE A 190 9.98 -15.57 16.22
N PHE A 191 8.88 -14.94 16.64
CA PHE A 191 8.68 -13.51 16.48
C PHE A 191 9.73 -12.71 17.27
N GLU A 192 10.00 -13.09 18.52
CA GLU A 192 11.03 -12.48 19.36
C GLU A 192 12.42 -12.64 18.74
N ALA A 193 12.78 -13.86 18.31
CA ALA A 193 14.05 -14.08 17.64
C ALA A 193 14.17 -13.23 16.38
N PHE A 194 13.11 -13.16 15.56
CA PHE A 194 13.10 -12.35 14.36
C PHE A 194 13.26 -10.85 14.66
N TYR A 195 12.54 -10.34 15.66
CA TYR A 195 12.62 -8.94 16.05
C TYR A 195 13.99 -8.57 16.66
N TYR A 196 14.53 -9.40 17.53
CA TYR A 196 15.78 -9.09 18.23
C TYR A 196 17.01 -9.29 17.35
N LEU A 197 17.03 -10.32 16.49
CA LEU A 197 18.16 -10.58 15.58
C LEU A 197 18.22 -9.59 14.40
N ASN A 198 17.11 -8.98 14.01
CA ASN A 198 17.10 -7.98 12.94
C ASN A 198 17.16 -6.54 13.48
N ASP A 199 17.64 -5.62 12.64
CA ASP A 199 17.86 -4.22 13.02
C ASP A 199 16.57 -3.37 12.92
N PHE A 200 15.62 -3.69 13.79
CA PHE A 200 14.39 -2.91 13.95
C PHE A 200 14.54 -1.79 14.97
N ALA A 201 13.93 -0.64 14.67
CA ALA A 201 13.78 0.47 15.58
C ALA A 201 12.66 0.26 16.61
N GLY A 202 11.63 -0.50 16.21
CA GLY A 202 10.47 -0.79 17.02
C GLY A 202 9.40 -1.56 16.25
N ILE A 203 8.26 -1.73 16.91
CA ILE A 203 7.05 -2.35 16.36
C ILE A 203 6.00 -1.25 16.20
N ASN A 204 5.44 -1.10 14.99
CA ASN A 204 4.19 -0.38 14.78
C ASN A 204 3.05 -1.39 14.96
N LEU A 205 2.43 -1.41 16.13
CA LEU A 205 1.35 -2.31 16.47
C LEU A 205 0.00 -1.70 16.06
N TYR A 206 -0.85 -2.49 15.41
CA TYR A 206 -2.22 -2.12 15.06
C TYR A 206 -3.21 -2.85 15.98
N PRO A 207 -3.45 -2.35 17.21
CA PRO A 207 -4.21 -3.07 18.23
C PRO A 207 -5.65 -3.39 17.82
N ASP A 208 -6.26 -2.57 16.97
CA ASP A 208 -7.63 -2.77 16.46
C ASP A 208 -7.81 -4.09 15.68
N LEU A 209 -6.72 -4.64 15.15
CA LEU A 209 -6.71 -5.89 14.39
C LEU A 209 -6.42 -7.11 15.26
N LEU A 210 -6.17 -6.92 16.56
CA LEU A 210 -5.79 -7.98 17.48
C LEU A 210 -6.85 -8.14 18.59
N LEU A 211 -6.81 -9.27 19.31
CA LEU A 211 -7.54 -9.39 20.57
C LEU A 211 -6.82 -8.57 21.66
N PRO A 212 -7.55 -8.01 22.63
CA PRO A 212 -6.95 -7.25 23.74
C PRO A 212 -5.85 -8.04 24.47
N ASP A 213 -6.06 -9.32 24.72
CA ASP A 213 -5.07 -10.17 25.37
C ASP A 213 -3.79 -10.32 24.53
N CYS A 214 -3.90 -10.37 23.19
CA CYS A 214 -2.75 -10.40 22.30
C CYS A 214 -1.94 -9.10 22.42
N VAL A 215 -2.62 -7.95 22.44
CA VAL A 215 -1.99 -6.64 22.60
C VAL A 215 -1.23 -6.58 23.93
N GLN A 216 -1.83 -7.08 25.01
CA GLN A 216 -1.16 -7.16 26.30
C GLN A 216 0.06 -8.09 26.31
N GLN A 217 0.06 -9.16 25.49
CA GLN A 217 1.26 -10.00 25.33
C GLN A 217 2.38 -9.25 24.59
N PHE A 218 2.06 -8.44 23.58
CA PHE A 218 3.06 -7.56 22.96
C PHE A 218 3.67 -6.61 23.98
N TYR A 219 2.86 -5.97 24.81
CA TYR A 219 3.39 -5.04 25.82
C TYR A 219 4.25 -5.74 26.87
N ARG A 220 3.85 -6.94 27.31
CA ARG A 220 4.63 -7.72 28.27
C ARG A 220 6.00 -8.15 27.72
N ARG A 221 6.07 -8.51 26.43
CA ARG A 221 7.30 -9.01 25.79
C ARG A 221 8.22 -7.89 25.29
N PHE A 222 7.65 -6.80 24.77
CA PHE A 222 8.42 -5.75 24.09
C PHE A 222 8.43 -4.40 24.81
N GLY A 223 7.62 -4.26 25.87
CA GLY A 223 7.44 -3.01 26.61
C GLY A 223 6.18 -2.24 26.18
N PRO A 224 5.77 -1.22 26.97
CA PRO A 224 4.62 -0.38 26.62
C PRO A 224 4.91 0.50 25.40
N PRO A 225 3.88 0.93 24.66
CA PRO A 225 4.05 1.89 23.58
C PRO A 225 4.45 3.26 24.12
N ILE A 226 5.35 3.95 23.42
CA ILE A 226 5.80 5.31 23.81
C ILE A 226 5.10 6.41 23.02
N SER A 227 4.38 6.05 21.95
CA SER A 227 3.68 6.98 21.07
C SER A 227 2.54 6.27 20.37
N ARG A 228 1.48 7.02 20.04
CA ARG A 228 0.29 6.51 19.35
C ARG A 228 -0.30 7.60 18.47
N ALA A 229 -0.93 7.20 17.37
CA ALA A 229 -1.64 8.13 16.49
C ALA A 229 -2.87 7.49 15.83
N PRO A 230 -3.94 8.27 15.59
CA PRO A 230 -5.06 7.83 14.78
C PRO A 230 -4.70 7.87 13.29
N ILE A 231 -5.05 6.80 12.59
CA ILE A 231 -4.89 6.65 11.14
C ILE A 231 -6.17 6.02 10.59
N PRO A 232 -7.18 6.84 10.21
CA PRO A 232 -8.55 6.38 10.02
C PRO A 232 -8.79 5.25 8.99
N TRP A 233 -7.88 5.04 8.04
CA TRP A 233 -8.00 4.00 7.01
C TRP A 233 -7.15 2.76 7.29
N LEU A 234 -6.37 2.74 8.37
CA LEU A 234 -5.65 1.56 8.82
C LEU A 234 -6.29 1.03 10.08
N GLY A 235 -6.25 -0.28 10.32
CA GLY A 235 -7.05 -0.87 11.40
C GLY A 235 -8.57 -0.79 11.13
N ASN A 236 -9.38 -1.39 12.00
CA ASN A 236 -10.80 -1.63 11.71
C ASN A 236 -11.74 -0.51 12.21
N ARG A 237 -11.55 0.03 13.42
CA ARG A 237 -12.52 0.93 14.06
C ARG A 237 -11.99 2.34 14.27
N GLN A 238 -10.95 2.48 15.09
CA GLN A 238 -10.35 3.76 15.44
C GLN A 238 -9.12 4.04 14.58
N GLY A 239 -8.52 2.97 14.08
CA GLY A 239 -7.34 3.00 13.27
C GLY A 239 -6.12 3.51 13.99
N MET A 240 -6.00 3.16 15.27
CA MET A 240 -4.83 3.52 16.05
C MET A 240 -3.63 2.68 15.64
N VAL A 241 -2.49 3.35 15.52
CA VAL A 241 -1.17 2.71 15.54
C VAL A 241 -0.48 3.07 16.83
N GLU A 242 0.22 2.10 17.42
CA GLU A 242 1.00 2.25 18.63
C GLU A 242 2.43 1.82 18.39
N PHE A 243 3.38 2.65 18.80
CA PHE A 243 4.78 2.38 18.57
C PHE A 243 5.47 1.89 19.85
N ILE A 244 5.98 0.66 19.78
CA ILE A 244 6.74 0.01 20.85
C ILE A 244 8.23 0.02 20.44
N PRO A 245 9.11 0.78 21.11
CA PRO A 245 10.51 0.90 20.71
C PRO A 245 11.29 -0.38 21.04
N LYS A 246 12.34 -0.68 20.27
CA LYS A 246 13.28 -1.75 20.61
C LYS A 246 14.08 -1.35 21.86
N PRO A 247 14.03 -2.13 22.96
CA PRO A 247 14.78 -1.80 24.16
C PRO A 247 16.29 -1.70 23.87
N PRO A 248 17.01 -0.72 24.45
CA PRO A 248 18.45 -0.53 24.18
C PRO A 248 19.28 -1.80 24.38
N ALA A 249 19.06 -2.53 25.48
CA ALA A 249 19.76 -3.78 25.79
C ALA A 249 19.57 -4.89 24.73
N GLN A 250 18.50 -4.84 23.95
CA GLN A 250 18.20 -5.83 22.93
C GLN A 250 18.83 -5.50 21.57
N ARG A 251 19.45 -4.32 21.42
CA ARG A 251 20.11 -3.90 20.17
C ARG A 251 21.44 -4.61 19.95
N GLU A 252 22.12 -5.00 21.02
CA GLU A 252 23.36 -5.78 20.96
C GLU A 252 23.14 -7.20 20.42
N ARG A 253 21.89 -7.69 20.42
CA ARG A 253 21.52 -9.00 19.87
C ARG A 253 21.36 -9.01 18.36
N VAL A 254 21.52 -7.88 17.67
CA VAL A 254 21.34 -7.80 16.22
C VAL A 254 22.40 -8.66 15.52
N ASP A 255 21.94 -9.70 14.85
CA ASP A 255 22.70 -10.58 13.97
C ASP A 255 21.83 -10.85 12.73
N ARG A 256 22.00 -9.99 11.73
CA ARG A 256 21.19 -10.00 10.51
C ARG A 256 21.35 -11.31 9.72
N TYR A 257 22.49 -11.97 9.86
CA TYR A 257 22.74 -13.24 9.18
C TYR A 257 21.88 -14.35 9.80
N LYS A 258 21.86 -14.46 11.13
CA LYS A 258 20.95 -15.37 11.84
C LYS A 258 19.49 -15.00 11.61
N GLY A 259 19.16 -13.70 11.69
CA GLY A 259 17.80 -13.19 11.49
C GLY A 259 17.18 -13.60 10.14
N ARG A 260 17.95 -13.57 9.04
CA ARG A 260 17.49 -13.99 7.71
C ARG A 260 17.28 -15.50 7.58
N ARG A 261 17.92 -16.29 8.44
CA ARG A 261 17.89 -17.77 8.39
C ARG A 261 16.90 -18.38 9.38
N LEU A 262 16.15 -17.55 10.10
CA LEU A 262 15.10 -18.04 10.98
C LEU A 262 14.03 -18.77 10.18
N ARG A 263 13.54 -19.85 10.78
CA ARG A 263 12.45 -20.67 10.30
C ARG A 263 11.57 -21.07 11.49
N LEU A 264 10.27 -20.88 11.38
CA LEU A 264 9.31 -21.12 12.46
C LEU A 264 9.29 -22.59 12.93
N ASP A 265 9.52 -23.52 12.02
CA ASP A 265 9.59 -24.98 12.27
C ASP A 265 10.78 -25.41 13.15
N ARG A 266 11.78 -24.54 13.32
CA ARG A 266 12.95 -24.80 14.20
C ARG A 266 12.71 -24.40 15.65
N PHE A 267 11.54 -23.86 15.96
CA PHE A 267 11.13 -23.57 17.32
C PHE A 267 10.24 -24.72 17.80
N ASN A 268 10.55 -25.26 18.98
CA ASN A 268 9.73 -26.23 19.70
C ASN A 268 8.93 -25.52 20.79
#